data_AF-A0A357YEP7-F1
#
_entry.id   AF-A0A357YEP7-F1
#
_cell.length_a   1.000
_cell.length_b   1.000
_cell.length_c   1.000
_cell.angle_alpha   90.00
_cell.angle_beta   90.00
_cell.angle_gamma   90.00
#
_symmetry.space_group_name_H-M   'P 1'
#
loop_
_entity.id
_entity.type
_entity.pdbx_description
1 polymer ?
#
loop_
_entity_poly.entity_id
_entity_poly.type
_entity_poly.pdbx_seq_one_letter_code
_entity_poly.pdbx_strand_id
1 'polypeptide(L)'
;MNSPFTIQLGAGQQVVLEDFTSGDYGIALVEAPPAATGFARTIGGDLARIDVDPLVDGVQLGSDDLGNVVTSPDVLAADQSDTLNDSAGNDLIQGLGGDDRLVGWRGGNDRLEGGAGHDHLQAGDGDDVLVGGSER
;
A
#
# COMPACT_ATOMS: atom_id res chain seq x y z
N MET A 1 33.43 -15.52 -4.70
CA MET A 1 32.10 -16.16 -4.68
C MET A 1 31.14 -15.07 -4.26
N ASN A 2 30.18 -14.72 -5.12
CA ASN A 2 29.15 -13.76 -4.74
C ASN A 2 28.26 -14.44 -3.69
N SER A 3 27.77 -13.66 -2.72
CA SER A 3 26.79 -14.20 -1.77
C SER A 3 25.48 -14.42 -2.52
N PRO A 4 24.78 -15.54 -2.30
CA PRO A 4 23.53 -15.82 -2.99
C PRO A 4 22.47 -14.77 -2.63
N PHE A 5 21.72 -14.32 -3.63
CA PHE A 5 20.57 -13.46 -3.39
C PHE A 5 19.39 -14.32 -2.95
N THR A 6 18.82 -14.02 -1.79
CA THR A 6 17.77 -14.85 -1.18
C THR A 6 16.49 -14.03 -1.01
N ILE A 7 15.40 -14.51 -1.59
CA ILE A 7 14.04 -13.97 -1.39
C ILE A 7 13.35 -14.86 -0.36
N GLN A 8 12.90 -14.29 0.76
CA GLN A 8 12.13 -15.00 1.78
C GLN A 8 10.64 -14.88 1.47
N LEU A 9 9.94 -16.00 1.34
CA LEU A 9 8.51 -16.05 0.97
C LEU A 9 7.59 -16.30 2.17
N GLY A 10 8.12 -16.33 3.41
CA GLY A 10 7.38 -16.71 4.62
C GLY A 10 7.50 -18.21 4.96
N ALA A 11 7.10 -18.61 6.17
CA ALA A 11 7.11 -20.01 6.66
C ALA A 11 8.42 -20.80 6.45
N GLY A 12 9.57 -20.10 6.41
CA GLY A 12 10.89 -20.71 6.15
C GLY A 12 11.14 -21.10 4.69
N GLN A 13 10.25 -20.72 3.77
CA GLN A 13 10.44 -20.89 2.35
C GLN A 13 11.30 -19.76 1.78
N GLN A 14 12.25 -20.13 0.94
CA GLN A 14 13.15 -19.19 0.29
C GLN A 14 13.38 -19.57 -1.17
N VAL A 15 13.52 -18.55 -2.01
CA VAL A 15 14.09 -18.67 -3.35
C VAL A 15 15.52 -18.19 -3.27
N VAL A 16 16.47 -19.03 -3.67
CA VAL A 16 17.89 -18.73 -3.65
C VAL A 16 18.37 -18.61 -5.09
N LEU A 17 18.92 -17.44 -5.45
CA LEU A 17 19.62 -17.22 -6.69
C LEU A 17 21.13 -17.32 -6.41
N GLU A 18 21.69 -18.47 -6.75
CA GLU A 18 23.13 -18.73 -6.64
C GLU A 18 23.91 -17.88 -7.65
N ASP A 19 25.07 -17.36 -7.25
CA ASP A 19 25.96 -16.52 -8.07
C ASP A 19 25.31 -15.26 -8.68
N PHE A 20 24.20 -14.79 -8.12
CA PHE A 20 23.47 -13.62 -8.59
C PHE A 20 24.35 -12.35 -8.64
N THR A 21 24.22 -11.62 -9.74
CA THR A 21 24.77 -10.27 -9.93
C THR A 21 23.64 -9.29 -10.26
N SER A 22 23.70 -8.08 -9.72
CA SER A 22 22.73 -7.01 -10.05
C SER A 22 22.64 -6.83 -11.57
N GLY A 23 21.42 -6.91 -12.11
CA GLY A 23 21.12 -6.94 -13.54
C GLY A 23 20.74 -8.32 -14.07
N ASP A 24 21.10 -9.40 -13.37
CA ASP A 24 20.66 -10.75 -13.73
C ASP A 24 19.14 -10.84 -13.65
N TYR A 25 18.54 -11.52 -14.65
CA TYR A 25 17.08 -11.66 -14.76
C TYR A 25 16.32 -10.32 -14.80
N GLY A 26 17.01 -9.20 -15.09
CA GLY A 26 16.45 -7.86 -15.04
C GLY A 26 16.25 -7.31 -13.62
N ILE A 27 16.80 -7.99 -12.59
CA ILE A 27 16.70 -7.59 -11.20
C ILE A 27 17.91 -6.72 -10.85
N ALA A 28 17.69 -5.42 -10.67
CA ALA A 28 18.73 -4.52 -10.19
C ALA A 28 18.63 -4.38 -8.67
N LEU A 29 19.71 -4.75 -7.96
CA LEU A 29 19.85 -4.38 -6.55
C LEU A 29 20.21 -2.90 -6.49
N VAL A 30 19.22 -2.08 -6.22
CA VAL A 30 19.41 -0.69 -5.81
C VAL A 30 19.52 -0.65 -4.29
N GLU A 31 20.27 0.32 -3.74
CA GLU A 31 20.07 0.66 -2.33
C GLU A 31 18.58 0.98 -2.15
N ALA A 32 17.98 0.49 -1.05
CA ALA A 32 16.60 0.82 -0.74
C ALA A 32 16.42 2.34 -0.93
N PRO A 33 15.46 2.79 -1.75
CA PRO A 33 15.24 4.21 -1.93
C PRO A 33 15.13 4.85 -0.55
N PRO A 34 15.77 6.01 -0.32
CA PRO A 34 15.59 6.71 0.94
C PRO A 34 14.08 6.84 1.17
N ALA A 35 13.63 6.53 2.38
CA ALA A 35 12.22 6.61 2.72
C ALA A 35 11.67 7.95 2.20
N ALA A 36 10.62 7.89 1.40
CA ALA A 36 9.99 9.10 0.89
C ALA A 36 9.69 10.02 2.08
N THR A 37 10.25 11.23 2.05
CA THR A 37 10.02 12.25 3.06
C THR A 37 9.26 13.41 2.43
N GLY A 38 8.36 14.03 3.18
CA GLY A 38 7.58 15.16 2.67
C GLY A 38 6.38 14.71 1.84
N PHE A 39 5.58 13.80 2.39
CA PHE A 39 4.34 13.36 1.76
C PHE A 39 3.35 14.53 1.64
N ALA A 40 2.74 14.68 0.45
CA ALA A 40 1.67 15.62 0.18
C ALA A 40 0.40 15.24 0.96
N ARG A 41 0.09 13.94 1.06
CA ARG A 41 -1.00 13.39 1.87
C ARG A 41 -0.63 12.09 2.57
N THR A 42 -1.37 11.83 3.64
CA THR A 42 -1.46 10.52 4.28
C THR A 42 -2.89 10.02 4.16
N ILE A 43 -3.06 8.83 3.59
CA ILE A 43 -4.34 8.19 3.32
C ILE A 43 -4.35 6.87 4.11
N GLY A 44 -5.25 6.74 5.08
CA GLY A 44 -5.32 5.58 5.98
C GLY A 44 -6.63 4.81 5.83
N GLY A 45 -6.51 3.48 5.88
CA GLY A 45 -7.60 2.52 5.99
C GLY A 45 -8.04 2.30 7.45
N ASP A 46 -8.87 1.29 7.66
CA ASP A 46 -9.46 0.88 8.93
C ASP A 46 -10.26 1.99 9.62
N LEU A 47 -10.92 2.84 8.84
CA LEU A 47 -11.80 3.89 9.35
C LEU A 47 -13.27 3.56 9.07
N ALA A 48 -14.14 3.87 10.03
CA ALA A 48 -15.57 3.62 9.89
C ALA A 48 -16.16 4.52 8.81
N ARG A 49 -16.91 3.93 7.89
CA ARG A 49 -17.58 4.65 6.80
C ARG A 49 -18.66 5.59 7.33
N ILE A 50 -18.79 6.76 6.70
CA ILE A 50 -19.82 7.74 7.04
C ILE A 50 -21.04 7.53 6.13
N ASP A 51 -22.22 7.52 6.75
CA ASP A 51 -23.49 7.66 6.04
C ASP A 51 -23.72 9.14 5.68
N VAL A 52 -23.65 9.46 4.39
CA VAL A 52 -23.71 10.85 3.90
C VAL A 52 -25.12 11.38 3.69
N ASP A 53 -26.14 10.51 3.71
CA ASP A 53 -27.55 10.93 3.62
C ASP A 53 -28.42 10.17 4.64
N PRO A 54 -28.42 10.62 5.91
CA PRO A 54 -29.14 9.93 6.99
C PRO A 54 -30.67 10.00 6.86
N LEU A 55 -31.19 10.66 5.83
CA LEU A 55 -32.62 10.72 5.54
C LEU A 55 -33.09 9.58 4.63
N VAL A 56 -32.17 8.81 4.07
CA VAL A 56 -32.43 7.65 3.23
C VAL A 56 -32.18 6.38 4.03
N ASP A 57 -33.04 5.37 3.90
CA ASP A 57 -32.82 4.08 4.56
C ASP A 57 -31.59 3.37 3.95
N GLY A 58 -30.65 2.99 4.80
CA GLY A 58 -29.43 2.25 4.44
C GLY A 58 -28.17 2.99 4.86
N VAL A 59 -27.01 2.53 4.40
CA VAL A 59 -25.76 3.31 4.53
C VAL A 59 -25.46 3.89 3.15
N GLN A 60 -25.52 5.21 3.02
CA GLN A 60 -25.18 5.89 1.79
C GLN A 60 -23.72 6.30 1.87
N LEU A 61 -22.86 5.61 1.11
CA LEU A 61 -21.43 5.90 1.07
C LEU A 61 -21.15 7.07 0.13
N GLY A 62 -20.43 8.07 0.63
CA GLY A 62 -19.80 9.09 -0.20
C GLY A 62 -18.39 8.67 -0.62
N SER A 63 -17.86 9.36 -1.64
CA SER A 63 -16.44 9.30 -1.98
C SER A 63 -15.84 10.70 -2.01
N ASP A 64 -14.55 10.82 -1.70
CA ASP A 64 -13.80 12.06 -1.82
C ASP A 64 -13.36 12.34 -3.27
N ASP A 65 -12.64 13.45 -3.48
CA ASP A 65 -12.13 13.85 -4.80
C ASP A 65 -11.07 12.88 -5.37
N LEU A 66 -10.54 11.98 -4.53
CA LEU A 66 -9.60 10.94 -4.93
C LEU A 66 -10.32 9.64 -5.34
N GLY A 67 -11.61 9.52 -5.03
CA GLY A 67 -12.40 8.31 -5.23
C GLY A 67 -12.39 7.35 -4.04
N ASN A 68 -11.84 7.79 -2.90
CA ASN A 68 -11.81 7.00 -1.67
C ASN A 68 -13.13 7.14 -0.93
N VAL A 69 -13.55 6.09 -0.22
CA VAL A 69 -14.77 6.14 0.60
C VAL A 69 -14.60 7.19 1.70
N VAL A 70 -15.62 8.00 1.93
CA VAL A 70 -15.62 8.98 3.04
C VAL A 70 -15.77 8.24 4.36
N THR A 71 -14.78 8.41 5.24
CA THR A 71 -14.69 7.75 6.54
C THR A 71 -14.62 8.76 7.69
N SER A 72 -14.87 8.27 8.90
CA SER A 72 -14.72 9.00 10.15
C SER A 72 -13.29 8.85 10.65
N PRO A 73 -12.51 9.93 10.77
CA PRO A 73 -11.10 9.85 11.15
C PRO A 73 -10.87 9.37 12.59
N ASP A 74 -11.89 9.44 13.45
CA ASP A 74 -11.79 9.13 14.88
C ASP A 74 -12.40 7.78 15.25
N VAL A 75 -12.99 7.06 14.28
CA VAL A 75 -13.67 5.79 14.54
C VAL A 75 -12.98 4.69 13.76
N LEU A 76 -12.28 3.81 14.47
CA LEU A 76 -11.62 2.66 13.89
C LEU A 76 -12.63 1.58 13.50
N ALA A 77 -12.38 0.96 12.36
CA ALA A 77 -13.06 -0.22 11.87
C ALA A 77 -11.98 -1.20 11.42
N ALA A 78 -11.27 -1.76 12.39
CA ALA A 78 -10.13 -2.64 12.18
C ALA A 78 -10.45 -3.85 11.30
N ASP A 79 -9.44 -4.29 10.55
CA ASP A 79 -9.50 -5.42 9.62
C ASP A 79 -10.50 -5.18 8.47
N GLN A 80 -10.78 -3.93 8.12
CA GLN A 80 -11.68 -3.58 7.03
C GLN A 80 -10.92 -3.58 5.70
N SER A 81 -11.43 -4.33 4.72
CA SER A 81 -10.98 -4.18 3.33
C SER A 81 -11.28 -2.79 2.78
N ASP A 82 -10.22 -2.06 2.45
CA ASP A 82 -10.27 -0.73 1.90
C ASP A 82 -9.81 -0.67 0.44
N THR A 83 -10.20 0.42 -0.23
CA THR A 83 -9.68 0.78 -1.55
C THR A 83 -9.23 2.23 -1.47
N LEU A 84 -7.92 2.43 -1.51
CA LEU A 84 -7.27 3.70 -1.25
C LEU A 84 -6.47 4.13 -2.48
N ASN A 85 -6.77 5.34 -2.96
CA ASN A 85 -6.14 5.98 -4.11
C ASN A 85 -5.38 7.22 -3.65
N ASP A 86 -4.21 7.43 -4.24
CA ASP A 86 -3.33 8.59 -4.05
C ASP A 86 -3.91 9.91 -4.55
N SER A 87 -3.21 10.99 -4.21
CA SER A 87 -3.27 12.30 -4.84
C SER A 87 -2.04 12.52 -5.72
N ALA A 88 -1.86 13.73 -6.27
CA ALA A 88 -0.67 14.01 -7.06
C ALA A 88 0.53 14.35 -6.17
N GLY A 89 1.71 13.85 -6.52
CA GLY A 89 2.93 14.03 -5.74
C GLY A 89 3.10 12.93 -4.69
N ASN A 90 4.21 12.96 -3.96
CA ASN A 90 4.59 11.89 -3.04
C ASN A 90 3.53 11.68 -1.95
N ASP A 91 2.91 10.51 -1.87
CA ASP A 91 1.89 10.20 -0.88
C ASP A 91 2.24 8.99 0.00
N LEU A 92 1.67 8.95 1.20
CA LEU A 92 1.70 7.78 2.08
C LEU A 92 0.31 7.16 2.13
N ILE A 93 0.20 5.90 1.70
CA ILE A 93 -1.03 5.11 1.77
C ILE A 93 -0.83 3.94 2.71
N GLN A 94 -1.72 3.76 3.68
CA GLN A 94 -1.65 2.71 4.70
C GLN A 94 -2.98 1.95 4.77
N GLY A 95 -2.98 0.66 4.41
CA GLY A 95 -4.14 -0.23 4.47
C GLY A 95 -4.49 -0.66 5.89
N LEU A 96 -3.45 -1.00 6.67
CA LEU A 96 -3.52 -1.48 8.06
C LEU A 96 -3.94 -2.95 8.17
N GLY A 97 -5.19 -3.28 8.49
CA GLY A 97 -5.66 -4.65 8.56
C GLY A 97 -6.76 -4.91 7.53
N GLY A 98 -6.93 -6.18 7.15
CA GLY A 98 -7.92 -6.58 6.15
C GLY A 98 -7.28 -6.78 4.78
N ASP A 99 -8.09 -7.18 3.80
CA ASP A 99 -7.59 -7.38 2.43
C ASP A 99 -7.75 -6.06 1.66
N ASP A 100 -6.66 -5.31 1.48
CA ASP A 100 -6.70 -3.95 0.94
C ASP A 100 -6.33 -3.84 -0.54
N ARG A 101 -6.83 -2.77 -1.19
CA ARG A 101 -6.38 -2.34 -2.51
C ARG A 101 -5.78 -0.95 -2.45
N LEU A 102 -4.46 -0.86 -2.54
CA LEU A 102 -3.71 0.41 -2.49
C LEU A 102 -3.21 0.79 -3.87
N VAL A 103 -3.49 2.02 -4.28
CA VAL A 103 -3.33 2.50 -5.65
C VAL A 103 -2.63 3.86 -5.67
N GLY A 104 -1.43 3.91 -6.26
CA GLY A 104 -0.64 5.14 -6.45
C GLY A 104 -0.51 5.50 -7.94
N TRP A 105 -1.58 5.90 -8.65
CA TRP A 105 -1.52 6.09 -10.11
C TRP A 105 -1.31 7.53 -10.57
N ARG A 106 -1.35 8.50 -9.66
CA ARG A 106 -1.28 9.94 -10.00
C ARG A 106 0.15 10.47 -10.00
N GLY A 107 1.12 9.59 -9.71
CA GLY A 107 2.55 9.81 -9.86
C GLY A 107 3.15 10.60 -8.71
N GLY A 108 4.45 10.43 -8.51
CA GLY A 108 5.11 10.84 -7.28
C GLY A 108 6.03 9.73 -6.81
N ASN A 109 6.82 10.00 -5.78
CA ASN A 109 7.57 8.95 -5.10
C ASN A 109 6.76 8.54 -3.86
N ASP A 110 5.90 7.55 -4.04
CA ASP A 110 4.87 7.17 -3.08
C ASP A 110 5.36 6.06 -2.15
N ARG A 111 4.69 5.94 -1.01
CA ARG A 111 4.86 4.84 -0.08
C ARG A 111 3.52 4.16 0.18
N LEU A 112 3.41 2.91 -0.24
CA LEU A 112 2.22 2.08 -0.05
C LEU A 112 2.53 0.99 0.98
N GLU A 113 1.78 0.94 2.07
CA GLU A 113 1.89 -0.03 3.14
C GLU A 113 0.58 -0.82 3.25
N GLY A 114 0.58 -2.09 2.81
CA GLY A 114 -0.59 -2.98 2.88
C GLY A 114 -0.97 -3.24 4.33
N GLY A 115 -0.19 -4.07 5.00
CA GLY A 115 -0.35 -4.33 6.42
C GLY A 115 -0.70 -5.79 6.65
N ALA A 116 -1.74 -6.09 7.42
CA ALA A 116 -2.15 -7.46 7.70
C ALA A 116 -3.29 -7.88 6.79
N GLY A 117 -3.07 -8.88 5.93
CA GLY A 117 -4.09 -9.38 5.01
C GLY A 117 -3.51 -9.69 3.62
N HIS A 118 -4.38 -10.03 2.68
CA HIS A 118 -4.00 -10.26 1.28
C HIS A 118 -4.17 -8.96 0.49
N ASP A 119 -3.14 -8.13 0.52
CA ASP A 119 -3.19 -6.80 -0.06
C ASP A 119 -2.76 -6.76 -1.53
N HIS A 120 -3.41 -5.90 -2.30
CA HIS A 120 -3.03 -5.56 -3.66
C HIS A 120 -2.47 -4.15 -3.73
N LEU A 121 -1.14 -4.03 -3.82
CA LEU A 121 -0.44 -2.76 -3.93
C LEU A 121 -0.05 -2.50 -5.38
N GLN A 122 -0.43 -1.34 -5.91
CA GLN A 122 -0.06 -0.92 -7.26
C GLN A 122 0.46 0.52 -7.23
N ALA A 123 1.77 0.66 -7.40
CA ALA A 123 2.43 1.93 -7.65
C ALA A 123 2.26 2.40 -9.11
N GLY A 124 2.62 3.65 -9.36
CA GLY A 124 2.49 4.34 -10.63
C GLY A 124 3.86 4.78 -11.14
N ASP A 125 3.90 5.98 -11.71
CA ASP A 125 5.14 6.57 -12.18
C ASP A 125 5.91 7.21 -11.02
N GLY A 126 7.17 6.80 -10.82
CA GLY A 126 8.07 7.40 -9.83
C GLY A 126 8.93 6.36 -9.12
N ASP A 127 9.72 6.83 -8.15
CA ASP A 127 10.53 5.96 -7.29
C ASP A 127 9.71 5.57 -6.05
N ASP A 128 8.85 4.57 -6.21
CA ASP A 128 7.89 4.15 -5.18
C ASP A 128 8.44 3.08 -4.22
N VAL A 129 7.90 3.05 -3.00
CA VAL A 129 8.18 2.03 -1.99
C VAL A 129 6.91 1.27 -1.63
N LEU A 130 6.85 -0.01 -1.98
CA LEU A 130 5.74 -0.90 -1.65
C LEU A 130 6.14 -1.84 -0.51
N VAL A 131 5.33 -1.86 0.54
CA VAL A 131 5.47 -2.75 1.71
C VAL A 131 4.20 -3.58 1.82
N GLY A 132 4.24 -4.83 1.36
CA GLY A 132 3.07 -5.71 1.37
C GLY A 132 2.57 -6.09 2.76
N GLY A 133 3.44 -6.08 3.77
CA GLY A 133 3.05 -6.46 5.14
C GLY A 133 3.03 -7.99 5.34
N SER A 134 2.15 -8.48 6.21
CA SER A 134 2.11 -9.89 6.63
C SER A 134 0.75 -10.53 6.35
N GLU A 135 0.76 -11.69 5.71
CA GLU A 135 -0.40 -12.59 5.71
C GLU A 135 -0.57 -13.17 7.13
N ARG A 136 -1.78 -13.09 7.70
CA ARG A 136 -2.07 -13.64 9.02
C ARG A 136 -3.10 -14.77 8.98
#